data_AF-A0A0N9I561-F1
#
_entry.id   AF-A0A0N9I561-F1
#
_cell.length_a   1.000
_cell.length_b   1.000
_cell.length_c   1.000
_cell.angle_alpha   90.00
_cell.angle_beta   90.00
_cell.angle_gamma   90.00
#
_symmetry.space_group_name_H-M   'P 1'
#
loop_
_entity.id
_entity.type
_entity.pdbx_description
1 polymer ?
#
loop_
_entity_poly.entity_id
_entity_poly.type
_entity_poly.pdbx_seq_one_letter_code
_entity_poly.pdbx_strand_id
1 'polypeptide(L)'
;MLRLQLLLAVFLPVAFVLLTVDTLVPAALATALTAGMALLLTIRVALPAPTSAPAGVRAVSLRERARRSVCLRLRDPDASGRPRPRAPGAAPAAA
;
A
#
# COMPACT_ATOMS: atom_id res chain seq x y z
N MET A 1 -3.28 -0.51 -19.88
CA MET A 1 -3.03 -1.95 -19.65
C MET A 1 -4.28 -2.71 -19.20
N LEU A 2 -5.04 -2.23 -18.20
CA LEU A 2 -6.25 -2.91 -17.71
C LEU A 2 -7.33 -3.17 -18.80
N ARG A 3 -7.58 -2.20 -19.69
CA ARG A 3 -8.51 -2.36 -20.82
C ARG A 3 -8.09 -3.48 -21.79
N LEU A 4 -6.79 -3.58 -22.10
CA LEU A 4 -6.25 -4.63 -22.96
C LEU A 4 -6.35 -6.00 -22.29
N GLN A 5 -6.10 -6.06 -20.98
CA GLN A 5 -6.22 -7.30 -20.20
C GLN A 5 -7.67 -7.79 -20.15
N LEU A 6 -8.64 -6.88 -19.98
CA LEU A 6 -10.07 -7.22 -20.03
C LEU A 6 -10.48 -7.73 -21.41
N LEU A 7 -10.04 -7.05 -22.48
CA LEU A 7 -10.29 -7.50 -23.84
C LEU A 7 -9.71 -8.89 -24.09
N LEU A 8 -8.47 -9.15 -23.67
CA LEU A 8 -7.84 -10.45 -23.85
C LEU A 8 -8.53 -11.54 -23.02
N ALA A 9 -8.92 -11.24 -21.77
CA ALA A 9 -9.62 -12.18 -20.90
C ALA A 9 -10.98 -12.63 -21.45
N VAL A 10 -11.67 -11.77 -22.22
CA VAL A 10 -12.94 -12.11 -22.89
C VAL A 10 -12.69 -12.75 -24.25
N PHE A 11 -11.73 -12.25 -25.01
CA PHE A 11 -11.48 -12.68 -26.39
C PHE A 11 -10.87 -14.09 -26.47
N LEU A 12 -9.93 -14.42 -25.58
CA LEU A 12 -9.23 -15.69 -25.58
C LEU A 12 -10.15 -16.91 -25.35
N PRO A 13 -11.10 -16.92 -24.39
CA PRO A 13 -12.04 -18.03 -24.22
C PRO A 13 -13.04 -18.13 -25.38
N VAL A 14 -13.49 -17.01 -25.94
CA VAL A 14 -14.39 -17.02 -27.11
C VAL A 14 -13.70 -17.63 -28.33
N ALA A 15 -12.46 -17.24 -28.60
CA ALA A 15 -11.65 -17.81 -29.68
C ALA A 15 -11.36 -19.30 -29.46
N PHE A 16 -11.07 -19.70 -28.21
CA PHE A 16 -10.83 -21.10 -27.85
C PHE A 16 -12.07 -21.97 -28.08
N VAL A 17 -13.26 -21.52 -27.66
CA VAL A 17 -14.52 -22.23 -27.91
C VAL A 17 -14.77 -22.34 -29.41
N LEU A 18 -14.61 -21.25 -30.17
CA LEU A 18 -14.85 -21.26 -31.62
C LEU A 18 -13.92 -22.22 -32.38
N LEU A 19 -12.68 -22.41 -31.90
CA LEU A 19 -11.68 -23.30 -32.51
C LEU A 19 -11.82 -24.77 -32.08
N THR A 20 -12.55 -25.07 -31.00
CA THR A 20 -12.62 -26.41 -30.38
C THR A 20 -13.98 -27.10 -30.50
N VAL A 21 -14.96 -26.46 -31.15
CA VAL A 21 -16.29 -27.04 -31.41
C VAL A 21 -16.16 -28.14 -32.47
N ASP A 22 -15.79 -29.35 -32.04
CA ASP A 22 -15.99 -30.54 -32.85
C ASP A 22 -16.32 -31.84 -32.10
N THR A 23 -16.12 -32.00 -30.77
CA THR A 23 -16.46 -33.31 -30.13
C THR A 23 -16.63 -33.29 -28.61
N LEU A 24 -17.83 -33.06 -28.03
CA LEU A 24 -18.33 -33.32 -26.64
C LEU A 24 -17.40 -33.24 -25.39
N VAL A 25 -16.17 -33.78 -25.42
CA VAL A 25 -15.05 -33.61 -24.48
C VAL A 25 -14.63 -32.13 -24.21
N PRO A 26 -14.68 -31.17 -25.15
CA PRO A 26 -14.26 -29.80 -24.92
C PRO A 26 -15.28 -28.97 -24.15
N ALA A 27 -16.53 -29.44 -23.96
CA ALA A 27 -17.52 -28.70 -23.18
C ALA A 27 -17.14 -28.66 -21.69
N ALA A 28 -16.68 -29.78 -21.14
CA ALA A 28 -16.19 -29.85 -19.76
C ALA A 28 -14.91 -29.02 -19.56
N LEU A 29 -14.00 -29.02 -20.53
CA LEU A 29 -12.80 -28.19 -20.50
C LEU A 29 -13.11 -26.70 -20.66
N ALA A 30 -14.00 -26.34 -21.59
CA ALA A 30 -14.44 -24.97 -21.80
C ALA A 30 -15.10 -24.41 -20.55
N THR A 31 -16.02 -25.16 -19.94
CA THR A 31 -16.69 -24.76 -18.69
C THR A 31 -15.70 -24.56 -17.54
N ALA A 32 -14.76 -25.48 -17.34
CA ALA A 32 -13.71 -25.36 -16.33
C ALA A 32 -12.82 -24.12 -16.55
N LEU A 33 -12.45 -23.83 -17.80
CA LEU A 33 -11.67 -22.64 -18.14
C LEU A 33 -12.46 -21.35 -17.93
N THR A 34 -13.74 -21.30 -18.31
CA THR A 34 -14.60 -20.13 -18.03
C THR A 34 -14.82 -19.92 -16.54
N ALA A 35 -15.01 -20.98 -15.75
CA ALA A 35 -15.16 -20.89 -14.31
C ALA A 35 -13.87 -20.38 -13.64
N GLY A 36 -12.71 -20.89 -14.07
CA GLY A 36 -11.41 -20.41 -13.60
C GLY A 36 -11.17 -18.95 -13.96
N MET A 37 -11.55 -18.52 -15.17
CA MET A 37 -11.42 -17.12 -15.61
C MET A 37 -12.35 -16.19 -14.83
N ALA A 38 -13.60 -16.61 -14.62
CA ALA A 38 -14.56 -15.87 -13.81
C ALA A 38 -14.05 -15.71 -12.37
N LEU A 39 -13.52 -16.78 -11.76
CA LEU A 39 -12.92 -16.72 -10.43
C LEU A 39 -11.72 -15.76 -10.41
N LEU A 40 -10.82 -15.82 -11.39
CA LEU A 40 -9.67 -14.92 -11.44
C LEU A 40 -10.10 -13.45 -11.61
N LEU A 41 -11.12 -13.18 -12.43
CA LEU A 41 -11.70 -11.84 -12.61
C LEU A 41 -12.35 -11.35 -11.31
N THR A 42 -13.14 -12.18 -10.63
CA THR A 42 -13.76 -11.81 -9.35
C THR A 42 -12.71 -11.50 -8.29
N ILE A 43 -11.66 -12.32 -8.15
CA ILE A 43 -10.55 -12.05 -7.23
C ILE A 43 -9.85 -10.73 -7.58
N ARG A 44 -9.64 -10.43 -8.87
CA ARG A 44 -8.95 -9.21 -9.30
C ARG A 44 -9.80 -7.95 -9.16
N VAL A 45 -11.12 -8.06 -9.26
CA VAL A 45 -12.08 -6.97 -9.01
C VAL A 45 -12.29 -6.78 -7.50
N ALA A 46 -12.36 -7.87 -6.75
CA ALA A 46 -12.51 -7.85 -5.29
C ALA A 46 -11.24 -7.42 -4.57
N LEU A 47 -10.05 -7.63 -5.17
CA LEU A 47 -8.82 -7.09 -4.63
C LEU A 47 -8.89 -5.57 -4.74
N PRO A 48 -8.90 -4.85 -3.60
CA PRO A 48 -8.82 -3.40 -3.63
C PRO A 48 -7.59 -3.04 -4.46
N ALA A 49 -7.80 -2.31 -5.56
CA ALA A 49 -6.67 -1.73 -6.27
C ALA A 49 -5.85 -1.00 -5.20
N PRO A 50 -4.52 -1.24 -5.09
CA PRO A 50 -3.72 -0.49 -4.16
C PRO A 50 -4.01 0.96 -4.48
N THR A 51 -4.64 1.66 -3.53
CA THR A 51 -4.98 3.07 -3.68
C THR A 51 -3.67 3.81 -3.68
N SER A 52 -3.00 3.79 -4.83
CA SER A 52 -1.92 4.65 -5.19
C SER A 52 -2.55 6.01 -5.39
N ALA A 53 -2.89 6.66 -4.27
CA ALA A 53 -2.70 8.10 -4.22
C ALA A 53 -1.34 8.35 -4.89
N PRO A 54 -1.26 9.20 -5.93
CA PRO A 54 -0.05 9.33 -6.73
C PRO A 54 1.12 9.43 -5.76
N ALA A 55 2.09 8.52 -5.83
CA ALA A 55 3.07 8.35 -4.75
C ALA A 55 3.74 9.69 -4.40
N GLY A 56 3.86 10.58 -5.40
CA GLY A 56 4.25 11.98 -5.24
C GLY A 56 3.34 12.81 -4.32
N VAL A 57 2.02 12.78 -4.46
CA VAL A 57 1.07 13.52 -3.60
C VAL A 57 1.19 13.03 -2.14
N ARG A 58 1.28 11.71 -1.93
CA ARG A 58 1.44 11.15 -0.58
C ARG A 58 2.79 11.54 0.02
N ALA A 59 3.88 11.43 -0.75
CA ALA A 59 5.22 11.82 -0.31
C ALA A 59 5.31 13.32 0.02
N VAL A 60 4.74 14.18 -0.82
CA VAL A 60 4.67 15.64 -0.58
C VAL A 60 3.86 15.94 0.68
N SER A 61 2.69 15.33 0.84
CA SER A 61 1.85 15.54 2.04
C SER A 61 2.54 15.09 3.34
N LEU A 62 3.30 13.99 3.30
CA LEU A 62 4.08 13.51 4.44
C LEU A 62 5.24 14.45 4.76
N ARG A 63 5.92 14.97 3.73
CA ARG A 63 7.03 15.92 3.90
C ARG A 63 6.54 17.25 4.46
N GLU A 64 5.36 17.69 4.02
CA GLU A 64 4.70 18.89 4.54
C GLU A 64 4.25 18.71 6.00
N ARG A 65 3.67 17.56 6.35
CA ARG A 65 3.36 17.22 7.75
C ARG A 65 4.62 17.14 8.61
N ALA A 66 5.71 16.56 8.10
CA ALA A 66 6.98 16.47 8.80
C ALA A 66 7.60 17.85 9.06
N ARG A 67 7.54 18.76 8.08
CA ARG A 67 7.96 20.17 8.23
C ARG A 67 7.11 20.90 9.28
N ARG A 68 5.80 20.63 9.32
CA ARG A 68 4.89 21.19 10.34
C ARG A 68 5.04 20.53 11.70
N SER A 69 5.59 19.32 11.76
CA SER A 69 5.86 18.57 13.00
C SER A 69 7.32 18.68 13.46
N VAL A 70 8.11 19.62 12.92
CA VAL A 70 9.51 19.87 13.33
C VAL A 70 9.65 20.07 14.83
N CYS A 71 8.58 20.47 15.51
CA CYS A 71 8.48 20.35 16.95
C CYS A 71 7.55 19.19 17.29
N LEU A 72 8.11 17.99 17.52
CA LEU A 72 7.52 17.13 18.54
C LEU A 72 7.36 18.02 19.77
N ARG A 73 6.16 18.08 20.36
CA ARG A 73 5.77 18.96 21.48
C ARG A 73 6.69 18.93 22.72
N LEU A 74 7.82 18.23 22.68
CA LEU A 74 8.64 17.87 23.83
C LEU A 74 10.11 18.27 23.77
N ARG A 75 10.67 18.73 22.64
CA ARG A 75 12.08 19.16 22.67
C ARG A 75 12.41 20.07 21.50
N ASP A 76 12.65 21.34 21.82
CA ASP A 76 13.53 22.16 21.01
C ASP A 76 14.95 21.59 21.17
N PRO A 77 15.55 21.01 20.12
CA PRO A 77 16.88 20.42 20.18
C PRO A 77 17.97 21.48 20.45
N ASP A 78 17.69 22.74 20.10
CA ASP A 78 18.61 23.86 20.26
C ASP A 78 18.36 24.65 21.55
N ALA A 79 17.32 24.31 22.32
CA ALA A 79 17.09 24.93 23.62
C ALA A 79 18.21 24.56 24.60
N SER A 80 18.71 25.58 25.31
CA SER A 80 19.70 25.38 26.36
C SER A 80 19.20 24.35 27.38
N GLY A 81 20.01 23.33 27.66
CA GLY A 81 19.71 22.35 28.70
C GLY A 81 19.49 23.03 30.06
N ARG A 82 18.67 22.41 30.92
CA ARG A 82 18.43 22.94 32.27
C ARG A 82 19.76 22.96 33.04
N PRO A 83 20.14 24.09 33.66
CA PRO A 83 21.36 24.16 34.46
C PRO A 83 21.34 23.08 35.54
N ARG A 84 22.43 22.33 35.67
CA ARG A 84 22.57 21.32 36.74
C ARG A 84 22.68 22.05 38.08
N PRO A 85 21.88 21.69 39.10
CA PRO A 85 22.06 22.22 40.44
C PRO A 85 23.49 21.93 40.92
N ARG A 86 24.18 22.93 41.45
CA ARG A 86 25.43 22.71 42.18
C ARG A 86 25.08 22.06 43.51
N ALA A 87 25.85 21.06 43.92
CA ALA A 87 25.69 20.44 45.22
C ALA A 87 25.78 21.51 46.32
N PRO A 88 24.97 21.42 47.39
CA PRO A 88 25.14 22.27 48.57
C PRO A 88 26.59 22.15 49.06
N GLY A 89 27.27 23.28 49.23
CA GLY A 89 28.60 23.30 49.84
C GLY A 89 28.49 22.95 51.32
N ALA A 90 29.41 22.15 51.85
CA ALA A 90 29.52 21.95 53.29
C ALA A 90 29.88 23.29 53.94
N ALA A 91 28.97 23.86 54.72
CA ALA A 91 29.31 24.97 55.60
C ALA A 91 30.33 24.46 56.65
N PRO A 92 31.40 25.22 56.96
CA PRO A 92 32.31 24.82 58.03
C PRO A 92 31.54 24.76 59.35
N ALA A 93 31.74 23.69 60.12
CA ALA A 93 31.20 23.56 61.46
C ALA A 93 31.75 24.71 62.33
N ALA A 94 30.86 25.52 62.90
CA ALA A 94 31.23 26.54 63.86
C ALA A 94 31.91 25.88 65.08
N ALA A 95 33.04 26.44 65.49
CA ALA A 95 33.87 25.98 66.61
C ALA A 95 33.26 26.32 67.97
#